data_AF-A0A8H5BHV3-F1
#
_entry.id   AF-A0A8H5BHV3-F1
#
_cell.length_a   1.000
_cell.length_b   1.000
_cell.length_c   1.000
_cell.angle_alpha   90.00
_cell.angle_beta   90.00
_cell.angle_gamma   90.00
#
_symmetry.space_group_name_H-M   'P 1'
#
loop_
_entity.id
_entity.type
_entity.pdbx_description
1 polymer ?
#
loop_
_entity_poly.entity_id
_entity_poly.type
_entity_poly.pdbx_seq_one_letter_code
_entity_poly.pdbx_strand_id
1 'polypeptide(L)'
;MDPEVASDIVALMGKELKSCRKTIRRLETEVKEARLVEADCNERVAAAEHAMALLNRNITDVCEENRQLRAQVEDLKEEKRVKKEEEQGQIHGILRSNSEVSSDCSTENDDVTDDDEYTQKLRDALLKYFSKYKSQKIAIKELVDTSTELENRNSKIKEENTALLESVDRARKRQDELTRAITGLQESLQEVIPKSFAEILGYMSSREKINLPQTQHLLPIARYRRDFDLREFLKVDCGMPSVASESLFAWGRFAWCSDDHHTGVIIGPMYSYDLVKKRWSQRKCFEELYGQTYQLFFDDGSFVYYAGRYTALGLRPLHAGGVDLPAKGMSSRALAELSLSSDGFKRIDNERPRNMFTDDVADLYLDGILKVECLGLQLVDSGEELYSRLSGRFESLNDRKEQQSGSRPVRDGSWCHSKRQRLS
;
A
#
# COMPACT_ATOMS: atom_id res chain seq x y z
N MET A 1 35.40 23.71 42.99
CA MET A 1 34.83 22.68 42.10
C MET A 1 35.76 21.50 42.16
N ASP A 2 35.20 20.32 42.36
CA ASP A 2 35.97 19.08 42.41
C ASP A 2 36.50 18.75 41.00
N PRO A 3 37.82 18.60 40.79
CA PRO A 3 38.39 18.29 39.48
C PRO A 3 37.83 17.00 38.86
N GLU A 4 37.38 16.04 39.66
CA GLU A 4 36.77 14.80 39.16
C GLU A 4 35.40 15.06 38.51
N VAL A 5 34.55 15.88 39.14
CA VAL A 5 33.25 16.26 38.60
C VAL A 5 33.40 17.07 37.31
N ALA A 6 34.39 17.94 37.23
CA ALA A 6 34.69 18.68 36.01
C ALA A 6 35.14 17.75 34.87
N SER A 7 35.93 16.72 35.17
CA SER A 7 36.37 15.70 34.20
C SER A 7 35.18 14.89 33.65
N ASP A 8 34.27 14.46 34.50
CA ASP A 8 33.09 13.68 34.10
C ASP A 8 32.13 14.48 33.23
N ILE A 9 31.89 15.76 33.58
CA ILE A 9 31.07 16.66 32.75
C ILE A 9 31.70 16.85 31.37
N VAL A 10 33.02 17.06 31.28
CA VAL A 10 33.73 17.19 30.00
C VAL A 10 33.65 15.90 29.19
N ALA A 11 33.77 14.73 29.83
CA ALA A 11 33.63 13.44 29.16
C ALA A 11 32.22 13.21 28.62
N LEU A 12 31.18 13.59 29.38
CA LEU A 12 29.78 13.46 28.97
C LEU A 12 29.44 14.43 27.84
N MET A 13 29.88 15.69 27.92
CA MET A 13 29.80 16.65 26.82
C MET A 13 30.53 16.16 25.56
N GLY A 14 31.67 15.48 25.71
CA GLY A 14 32.40 14.88 24.60
C GLY A 14 31.63 13.75 23.91
N LYS A 15 30.90 12.92 24.67
CA LYS A 15 30.02 11.87 24.15
C LYS A 15 28.82 12.47 23.40
N GLU A 16 28.16 13.46 24.00
CA GLU A 16 27.04 14.17 23.38
C GLU A 16 27.47 14.86 22.07
N LEU A 17 28.59 15.58 22.07
CA LEU A 17 29.13 16.20 20.85
C LEU A 17 29.43 15.17 19.76
N LYS A 18 29.94 13.99 20.12
CA LYS A 18 30.19 12.90 19.17
C LYS A 18 28.89 12.32 18.63
N SER A 19 27.85 12.19 19.47
CA SER A 19 26.51 11.78 19.08
C SER A 19 25.88 12.79 18.11
N CYS A 20 25.86 14.07 18.47
CA CYS A 20 25.37 15.15 17.62
C CYS A 20 26.09 15.20 16.26
N ARG A 21 27.43 15.08 16.22
CA ARG A 21 28.19 15.01 14.95
C ARG A 21 27.79 13.82 14.09
N LYS A 22 27.47 12.67 14.69
CA LYS A 22 27.01 11.49 13.95
C LYS A 22 25.61 11.72 13.39
N THR A 23 24.71 12.32 14.16
CA THR A 23 23.35 12.68 13.71
C THR A 23 23.40 13.69 12.57
N ILE A 24 24.24 14.73 12.66
CA ILE A 24 24.43 15.72 11.60
C ILE A 24 24.88 15.05 10.30
N ARG A 25 25.90 14.18 10.36
CA ARG A 25 26.37 13.46 9.15
C ARG A 25 25.29 12.55 8.54
N ARG A 26 24.46 11.92 9.37
CA ARG A 26 23.34 11.10 8.88
C ARG A 26 22.33 11.98 8.13
N LEU A 27 21.91 13.09 8.75
CA LEU A 27 20.98 14.04 8.15
C LEU A 27 21.53 14.66 6.86
N GLU A 28 22.82 15.01 6.82
CA GLU A 28 23.48 15.48 5.59
C GLU A 28 23.43 14.43 4.47
N THR A 29 23.55 13.14 4.81
CA THR A 29 23.46 12.05 3.84
C THR A 29 22.03 11.89 3.33
N GLU A 30 21.03 11.91 4.22
CA GLU A 30 19.61 11.84 3.87
C GLU A 30 19.19 13.03 2.98
N VAL A 31 19.65 14.25 3.29
CA VAL A 31 19.41 15.44 2.45
C VAL A 31 20.06 15.30 1.08
N LYS A 32 21.25 14.71 0.99
CA LYS A 32 21.93 14.48 -0.29
C LYS A 32 21.18 13.45 -1.14
N GLU A 33 20.69 12.37 -0.55
CA GLU A 33 19.87 11.37 -1.23
C GLU A 33 18.55 11.96 -1.70
N ALA A 34 17.86 12.74 -0.86
CA ALA A 34 16.63 13.43 -1.24
C ALA A 34 16.82 14.37 -2.45
N ARG A 35 17.93 15.13 -2.48
CA ARG A 35 18.28 15.99 -3.62
C ARG A 35 18.56 15.21 -4.90
N LEU A 36 19.13 14.00 -4.82
CA LEU A 36 19.33 13.15 -5.99
C LEU A 36 18.00 12.63 -6.54
N VAL A 37 17.07 12.22 -5.67
CA VAL A 37 15.72 11.81 -6.08
C VAL A 37 14.96 12.98 -6.70
N GLU A 38 15.05 14.17 -6.12
CA GLU A 38 14.44 15.38 -6.67
C GLU A 38 15.00 15.73 -8.06
N ALA A 39 16.31 15.59 -8.26
CA ALA A 39 16.94 15.78 -9.57
C ALA A 39 16.43 14.78 -10.63
N ASP A 40 16.32 13.49 -10.29
CA ASP A 40 15.77 12.45 -11.18
C ASP A 40 14.29 12.72 -11.50
N CYS A 41 13.49 13.11 -10.50
CA CYS A 41 12.10 13.51 -10.70
C CYS A 41 11.99 14.71 -11.65
N ASN A 42 12.83 15.73 -11.47
CA ASN A 42 12.83 16.93 -12.33
C ASN A 42 13.27 16.60 -13.76
N GLU A 43 14.25 15.71 -13.96
CA GLU A 43 14.65 15.25 -15.29
C GLU A 43 13.52 14.49 -15.99
N ARG A 44 12.81 13.62 -15.26
CA ARG A 44 11.64 12.90 -15.79
C ARG A 44 10.48 13.82 -16.14
N VAL A 45 10.23 14.85 -15.32
CA VAL A 45 9.21 15.87 -15.61
C VAL A 45 9.59 16.66 -16.86
N ALA A 46 10.84 17.14 -16.97
CA ALA A 46 11.32 17.86 -18.14
C ALA A 46 11.26 17.01 -19.42
N ALA A 47 11.59 15.72 -19.35
CA ALA A 47 11.47 14.80 -20.47
C ALA A 47 10.00 14.60 -20.90
N ALA A 48 9.08 14.50 -19.93
CA ALA A 48 7.64 14.40 -20.20
C ALA A 48 7.08 15.68 -20.83
N GLU A 49 7.47 16.85 -20.33
CA GLU A 49 7.10 18.16 -20.89
C GLU A 49 7.60 18.32 -22.33
N HIS A 50 8.86 17.93 -22.60
CA HIS A 50 9.42 17.95 -23.95
C HIS A 50 8.66 16.99 -24.89
N ALA A 51 8.34 15.77 -24.43
CA ALA A 51 7.54 14.83 -25.21
C ALA A 51 6.13 15.36 -25.51
N MET A 52 5.48 16.01 -24.55
CA MET A 52 4.17 16.66 -24.76
C MET A 52 4.28 17.84 -25.74
N ALA A 53 5.33 18.63 -25.67
CA ALA A 53 5.57 19.72 -26.61
C ALA A 53 5.74 19.21 -28.05
N LEU A 54 6.49 18.12 -28.24
CA LEU A 54 6.64 17.46 -29.54
C LEU A 54 5.31 16.89 -30.06
N LEU A 55 4.52 16.24 -29.21
CA LEU A 55 3.20 15.73 -29.59
C LEU A 55 2.26 16.86 -30.01
N ASN A 56 2.23 17.97 -29.28
CA ASN A 56 1.41 19.13 -29.62
C ASN A 56 1.84 19.77 -30.95
N ARG A 57 3.14 19.82 -31.22
CA ARG A 57 3.66 20.27 -32.52
C ARG A 57 3.19 19.36 -33.64
N ASN A 58 3.35 18.04 -33.49
CA ASN A 58 2.90 17.07 -34.48
C ASN A 58 1.38 17.16 -34.73
N ILE A 59 0.59 17.35 -33.67
CA ILE A 59 -0.86 17.57 -33.81
C ILE A 59 -1.14 18.82 -34.64
N THR A 60 -0.43 19.92 -34.36
CA THR A 60 -0.59 21.18 -35.09
C THR A 60 -0.21 21.02 -36.56
N ASP A 61 0.91 20.36 -36.85
CA ASP A 61 1.39 20.10 -38.22
C ASP A 61 0.39 19.23 -39.00
N VAL A 62 -0.12 18.16 -38.38
CA VAL A 62 -1.16 17.29 -38.98
C VAL A 62 -2.47 18.05 -39.20
N CYS A 63 -2.87 18.93 -38.27
CA CYS A 63 -4.06 19.76 -38.43
C CYS A 63 -3.92 20.73 -39.61
N GLU A 64 -2.74 21.35 -39.77
CA GLU A 64 -2.46 22.27 -40.87
C GLU A 64 -2.39 21.53 -42.21
N GLU A 65 -1.74 20.36 -42.26
CA GLU A 65 -1.74 19.49 -43.45
C GLU A 65 -3.17 19.07 -43.83
N ASN A 66 -3.99 18.65 -42.86
CA ASN A 66 -5.38 18.29 -43.11
C ASN A 66 -6.18 19.48 -43.66
N ARG A 67 -5.92 20.69 -43.15
CA ARG A 67 -6.53 21.93 -43.66
C ARG A 67 -6.11 22.22 -45.09
N GLN A 68 -4.82 22.09 -45.42
CA GLN A 68 -4.29 22.30 -46.77
C GLN A 68 -4.86 21.28 -47.76
N LEU A 69 -4.90 20.00 -47.40
CA LEU A 69 -5.49 18.95 -48.23
C LEU A 69 -6.98 19.21 -48.49
N ARG A 70 -7.72 19.67 -47.49
CA ARG A 70 -9.13 20.07 -47.67
C ARG A 70 -9.29 21.24 -48.63
N ALA A 71 -8.42 22.26 -48.52
CA ALA A 71 -8.43 23.39 -49.45
C ALA A 71 -8.12 22.96 -50.88
N GLN A 72 -7.08 22.14 -51.08
CA GLN A 72 -6.73 21.58 -52.40
C GLN A 72 -7.86 20.75 -53.01
N VAL A 73 -8.54 19.94 -52.18
CA VAL A 73 -9.72 19.17 -52.63
C VAL A 73 -10.85 20.10 -53.08
N GLU A 74 -11.06 21.22 -52.38
CA GLU A 74 -12.10 22.18 -52.74
C GLU A 74 -11.74 22.97 -54.02
N ASP A 75 -10.49 23.39 -54.16
CA ASP A 75 -9.99 24.03 -55.39
C ASP A 75 -10.12 23.10 -56.60
N LEU A 76 -9.77 21.81 -56.46
CA LEU A 76 -9.95 20.81 -57.50
C LEU A 76 -11.42 20.56 -57.84
N LYS A 77 -12.32 20.62 -56.86
CA LYS A 77 -13.77 20.52 -57.09
C LYS A 77 -14.28 21.73 -57.88
N GLU A 78 -13.82 22.93 -57.54
CA GLU A 78 -14.20 24.17 -58.24
C GLU A 78 -13.63 24.20 -59.66
N GLU A 79 -12.35 23.86 -59.86
CA GLU A 79 -11.74 23.76 -61.19
C GLU A 79 -12.49 22.75 -62.06
N LYS A 80 -12.86 21.60 -61.49
CA LYS A 80 -13.68 20.60 -62.17
C LYS A 80 -15.09 21.11 -62.49
N ARG A 81 -15.67 21.98 -61.64
CA ARG A 81 -16.96 22.62 -61.90
C ARG A 81 -16.86 23.61 -63.05
N VAL A 82 -15.87 24.50 -63.04
CA VAL A 82 -15.63 25.49 -64.11
C VAL A 82 -15.37 24.79 -65.45
N LYS A 83 -14.49 23.79 -65.49
CA LYS A 83 -14.24 23.00 -66.71
C LYS A 83 -15.50 22.33 -67.24
N LYS A 84 -16.35 21.82 -66.36
CA LYS A 84 -17.63 21.22 -66.76
C LYS A 84 -18.60 22.26 -67.32
N GLU A 85 -18.65 23.47 -66.76
CA GLU A 85 -19.47 24.58 -67.26
C GLU A 85 -18.93 25.13 -68.60
N GLU A 86 -17.61 25.21 -68.77
CA GLU A 86 -16.96 25.57 -70.04
C GLU A 86 -17.19 24.53 -71.13
N GLU A 87 -17.04 23.24 -70.83
CA GLU A 87 -17.34 22.15 -71.75
C GLU A 87 -18.83 22.16 -72.15
N GLN A 88 -19.74 22.38 -71.18
CA GLN A 88 -21.18 22.51 -71.47
C GLN A 88 -21.49 23.77 -72.30
N GLY A 89 -20.79 24.88 -72.04
CA GLY A 89 -20.89 26.12 -72.80
C GLY A 89 -20.37 25.99 -74.24
N GLN A 90 -19.25 25.31 -74.46
CA GLN A 90 -18.72 25.00 -75.78
C GLN A 90 -19.65 24.06 -76.55
N ILE A 91 -20.20 23.03 -75.91
CA ILE A 91 -21.19 22.14 -76.54
C ILE A 91 -22.44 22.93 -76.95
N HIS A 92 -22.94 23.81 -76.09
CA HIS A 92 -24.07 24.69 -76.44
C HIS A 92 -23.73 25.71 -77.52
N GLY A 93 -22.49 26.24 -77.55
CA GLY A 93 -22.00 27.14 -78.58
C GLY A 93 -21.88 26.46 -79.95
N ILE A 94 -21.34 25.26 -80.01
CA ILE A 94 -21.25 24.45 -81.25
C ILE A 94 -22.65 24.07 -81.74
N LEU A 95 -23.58 23.73 -80.84
CA LEU A 95 -24.98 23.46 -81.21
C LEU A 95 -25.72 24.70 -81.71
N ARG A 96 -25.35 25.91 -81.25
CA ARG A 96 -25.91 27.17 -81.76
C ARG A 96 -25.31 27.58 -83.10
N SER A 97 -23.99 27.44 -83.27
CA SER A 97 -23.30 27.75 -84.53
C SER A 97 -23.65 26.77 -85.65
N ASN A 98 -24.00 25.52 -85.34
CA ASN A 98 -24.50 24.55 -86.32
C ASN A 98 -26.00 24.68 -86.61
N SER A 99 -26.74 25.51 -85.85
CA SER A 99 -28.15 25.81 -86.11
C SER A 99 -28.33 26.99 -87.09
N GLU A 100 -27.28 27.76 -87.39
CA GLU A 100 -27.36 28.94 -88.25
C GLU A 100 -26.52 28.86 -89.54
N VAL A 101 -25.88 27.72 -89.82
CA VAL A 101 -25.20 27.48 -91.11
C VAL A 101 -25.80 26.25 -91.79
N SER A 102 -27.04 26.41 -92.22
CA SER A 102 -27.68 25.59 -93.25
C SER A 102 -28.24 26.53 -94.32
N SER A 103 -27.35 27.06 -95.16
CA SER A 103 -27.70 27.55 -96.50
C SER A 103 -26.43 27.66 -97.34
N ASP A 104 -26.42 26.86 -98.41
CA ASP A 104 -25.65 26.98 -99.65
C ASP A 104 -24.12 26.99 -99.60
N CYS A 105 -23.53 25.90 -100.13
CA CYS A 105 -22.62 25.99 -101.28
C CYS A 105 -22.39 24.60 -101.88
N SER A 106 -22.63 24.53 -103.19
CA SER A 106 -22.48 23.39 -104.08
C SER A 106 -21.05 23.20 -104.58
N THR A 107 -20.76 21.96 -105.03
CA THR A 107 -19.80 21.54 -106.09
C THR A 107 -18.31 21.82 -105.83
N GLU A 108 -17.33 20.93 -106.03
CA GLU A 108 -17.15 19.91 -107.07
C GLU A 108 -15.83 19.12 -106.82
N ASN A 109 -15.75 17.92 -107.40
CA ASN A 109 -14.55 17.17 -107.87
C ASN A 109 -13.79 16.18 -106.96
N ASP A 110 -14.00 14.89 -107.29
CA ASP A 110 -13.01 13.86 -107.69
C ASP A 110 -11.75 13.63 -106.83
N ASP A 111 -11.79 12.56 -106.01
CA ASP A 111 -10.82 11.44 -106.11
C ASP A 111 -11.35 10.20 -105.35
N VAL A 112 -12.15 9.39 -106.05
CA VAL A 112 -12.83 8.22 -105.49
C VAL A 112 -11.86 7.04 -105.50
N THR A 113 -11.06 6.89 -104.44
CA THR A 113 -10.56 5.60 -103.93
C THR A 113 -9.86 5.67 -102.56
N ASP A 114 -9.53 6.86 -102.03
CA ASP A 114 -8.92 7.04 -100.68
C ASP A 114 -9.93 7.42 -99.57
N ASP A 115 -11.17 7.78 -99.95
CA ASP A 115 -12.20 8.33 -99.05
C ASP A 115 -12.90 7.25 -98.19
N ASP A 116 -12.98 6.01 -98.68
CA ASP A 116 -13.53 4.88 -97.91
C ASP A 116 -12.58 4.44 -96.77
N GLU A 117 -11.26 4.50 -96.97
CA GLU A 117 -10.30 4.17 -95.91
C GLU A 117 -10.28 5.25 -94.82
N TYR A 118 -10.37 6.53 -95.21
CA TYR A 118 -10.45 7.65 -94.27
C TYR A 118 -11.75 7.63 -93.46
N THR A 119 -12.91 7.44 -94.11
CA THR A 119 -14.20 7.34 -93.43
C THR A 119 -14.29 6.12 -92.51
N GLN A 120 -13.68 4.99 -92.88
CA GLN A 120 -13.59 3.81 -92.01
C GLN A 120 -12.70 4.05 -90.79
N LYS A 121 -11.52 4.67 -90.97
CA LYS A 121 -10.63 5.07 -89.85
C LYS A 121 -11.33 6.03 -88.89
N LEU A 122 -12.13 6.96 -89.41
CA LEU A 122 -12.89 7.91 -88.59
C LEU A 122 -14.02 7.21 -87.80
N ARG A 123 -14.73 6.25 -88.42
CA ARG A 123 -15.73 5.42 -87.73
C ARG A 123 -15.12 4.60 -86.60
N ASP A 124 -13.97 3.97 -86.84
CA ASP A 124 -13.26 3.19 -85.83
C ASP A 124 -12.75 4.07 -84.68
N ALA A 125 -12.24 5.28 -84.98
CA ALA A 125 -11.84 6.26 -83.98
C ALA A 125 -13.02 6.73 -83.12
N LEU A 126 -14.19 6.98 -83.74
CA LEU A 126 -15.42 7.34 -83.04
C LEU A 126 -15.89 6.20 -82.13
N LEU A 127 -15.91 4.95 -82.61
CA LEU A 127 -16.26 3.78 -81.80
C LEU A 127 -15.33 3.61 -80.59
N LYS A 128 -14.03 3.81 -80.80
CA LYS A 128 -13.02 3.78 -79.72
C LYS A 128 -13.26 4.90 -78.70
N TYR A 129 -13.62 6.10 -79.16
CA TYR A 129 -13.95 7.23 -78.30
C TYR A 129 -15.24 6.98 -77.49
N PHE A 130 -16.30 6.47 -78.13
CA PHE A 130 -17.54 6.10 -77.44
C PHE A 130 -17.32 5.00 -76.39
N SER A 131 -16.50 4.00 -76.70
CA SER A 131 -16.12 2.96 -75.74
C SER A 131 -15.38 3.54 -74.53
N LYS A 132 -14.41 4.44 -74.76
CA LYS A 132 -13.67 5.15 -73.70
C LYS A 132 -14.58 6.05 -72.86
N TYR A 133 -15.49 6.78 -73.49
CA TYR A 133 -16.46 7.62 -72.78
C TYR A 133 -17.39 6.77 -71.90
N LYS A 134 -17.88 5.63 -72.42
CA LYS A 134 -18.71 4.69 -71.68
C LYS A 134 -17.98 4.11 -70.47
N SER A 135 -16.72 3.70 -70.61
CA SER A 135 -15.92 3.19 -69.49
C SER A 135 -15.62 4.27 -68.46
N GLN A 136 -15.29 5.49 -68.88
CA GLN A 136 -15.13 6.63 -67.98
C GLN A 136 -16.41 6.97 -67.22
N LYS A 137 -17.57 6.94 -67.88
CA LYS A 137 -18.87 7.16 -67.23
C LYS A 137 -19.17 6.12 -66.16
N ILE A 138 -18.83 4.86 -66.40
CA ILE A 138 -18.94 3.78 -65.40
C ILE A 138 -17.98 4.04 -64.24
N ALA A 139 -16.71 4.32 -64.50
CA ALA A 139 -15.72 4.60 -63.46
C ALA A 139 -16.09 5.82 -62.60
N ILE A 140 -16.63 6.89 -63.19
CA ILE A 140 -17.12 8.05 -62.45
C ILE A 140 -18.30 7.66 -61.55
N LYS A 141 -19.22 6.83 -62.05
CA LYS A 141 -20.36 6.36 -61.25
C LYS A 141 -19.87 5.56 -60.04
N GLU A 142 -18.96 4.61 -60.25
CA GLU A 142 -18.35 3.81 -59.17
C GLU A 142 -17.62 4.69 -58.15
N LEU A 143 -16.90 5.73 -58.62
CA LEU A 143 -16.21 6.67 -57.74
C LEU A 143 -17.18 7.54 -56.93
N VAL A 144 -18.33 7.91 -57.49
CA VAL A 144 -19.39 8.61 -56.75
C VAL A 144 -20.04 7.71 -55.71
N ASP A 145 -20.35 6.46 -56.07
CA ASP A 145 -20.96 5.48 -55.17
C ASP A 145 -20.03 5.20 -53.97
N THR A 146 -18.75 4.99 -54.23
CA THR A 146 -17.72 4.81 -53.18
C THR A 146 -17.49 6.05 -52.32
N SER A 147 -17.48 7.25 -52.91
CA SER A 147 -17.38 8.50 -52.16
C SER A 147 -18.56 8.65 -51.19
N THR A 148 -19.78 8.35 -51.66
CA THR A 148 -21.00 8.41 -50.86
C THR A 148 -20.96 7.38 -49.72
N GLU A 149 -20.46 6.16 -49.98
CA GLU A 149 -20.28 5.13 -48.95
C GLU A 149 -19.27 5.57 -47.87
N LEU A 150 -18.14 6.16 -48.27
CA LEU A 150 -17.13 6.65 -47.35
C LEU A 150 -17.63 7.85 -46.52
N GLU A 151 -18.42 8.75 -47.10
CA GLU A 151 -19.06 9.84 -46.37
C GLU A 151 -20.04 9.30 -45.31
N ASN A 152 -20.85 8.31 -45.66
CA ASN A 152 -21.76 7.65 -44.72
C ASN A 152 -21.01 6.96 -43.58
N ARG A 153 -19.92 6.23 -43.90
CA ARG A 153 -19.07 5.61 -42.87
C ARG A 153 -18.42 6.65 -41.96
N ASN A 154 -17.92 7.74 -42.52
CA ASN A 154 -17.34 8.84 -41.74
C ASN A 154 -18.38 9.52 -40.83
N SER A 155 -19.63 9.68 -41.29
CA SER A 155 -20.71 10.19 -40.44
C SER A 155 -20.98 9.25 -39.26
N LYS A 156 -21.07 7.95 -39.52
CA LYS A 156 -21.29 6.94 -38.48
C LYS A 156 -20.16 6.90 -37.45
N ILE A 157 -18.90 6.95 -37.91
CA ILE A 157 -17.73 6.98 -37.01
C ILE A 157 -17.74 8.25 -36.15
N LYS A 158 -18.16 9.41 -36.69
CA LYS A 158 -18.29 10.64 -35.91
C LYS A 158 -19.35 10.50 -34.81
N GLU A 159 -20.51 9.93 -35.13
CA GLU A 159 -21.57 9.67 -34.15
C GLU A 159 -21.09 8.72 -33.05
N GLU A 160 -20.45 7.60 -33.43
CA GLU A 160 -19.87 6.64 -32.48
C GLU A 160 -18.80 7.29 -31.58
N ASN A 161 -17.91 8.12 -32.14
CA ASN A 161 -16.92 8.86 -31.37
C ASN A 161 -17.55 9.84 -30.39
N THR A 162 -18.60 10.56 -30.80
CA THR A 162 -19.32 11.46 -29.87
C THR A 162 -19.97 10.68 -28.72
N ALA A 163 -20.61 9.55 -29.01
CA ALA A 163 -21.21 8.70 -27.98
C ALA A 163 -20.17 8.11 -27.02
N LEU A 164 -18.99 7.73 -27.53
CA LEU A 164 -17.88 7.24 -26.73
C LEU A 164 -17.31 8.34 -25.82
N LEU A 165 -17.13 9.56 -26.32
CA LEU A 165 -16.66 10.70 -25.52
C LEU A 165 -17.62 11.00 -24.36
N GLU A 166 -18.92 11.04 -24.62
CA GLU A 166 -19.92 11.21 -23.55
C GLU A 166 -19.88 10.07 -22.53
N SER A 167 -19.64 8.83 -22.97
CA SER A 167 -19.50 7.67 -22.08
C SER A 167 -18.27 7.79 -21.17
N VAL A 168 -17.14 8.23 -21.71
CA VAL A 168 -15.91 8.50 -20.95
C VAL A 168 -16.14 9.61 -19.92
N ASP A 169 -16.83 10.70 -20.30
CA ASP A 169 -17.14 11.79 -19.37
C ASP A 169 -18.06 11.34 -18.23
N ARG A 170 -19.06 10.50 -18.53
CA ARG A 170 -19.92 9.89 -17.49
C ARG A 170 -19.11 8.99 -16.55
N ALA A 171 -18.18 8.18 -17.09
CA ALA A 171 -17.32 7.32 -16.29
C ALA A 171 -16.38 8.14 -15.39
N ARG A 172 -15.79 9.23 -15.89
CA ARG A 172 -14.95 10.16 -15.11
C ARG A 172 -15.74 10.81 -13.97
N LYS A 173 -16.93 11.33 -14.25
CA LYS A 173 -17.80 11.91 -13.19
C LYS A 173 -18.11 10.89 -12.09
N ARG A 174 -18.42 9.65 -12.47
CA ARG A 174 -18.66 8.56 -11.50
C ARG A 174 -17.40 8.21 -10.71
N GLN A 175 -16.24 8.21 -11.34
CA GLN A 175 -14.97 8.02 -10.65
C GLN A 175 -14.72 9.12 -9.62
N ASP A 176 -14.93 10.39 -9.98
CA ASP A 176 -14.76 11.53 -9.07
C ASP A 176 -15.76 11.50 -7.91
N GLU A 177 -16.99 11.04 -8.13
CA GLU A 177 -17.99 10.81 -7.08
C GLU A 177 -17.55 9.71 -6.12
N LEU A 178 -17.06 8.58 -6.63
CA LEU A 178 -16.55 7.48 -5.82
C LEU A 178 -15.31 7.89 -5.02
N THR A 179 -14.38 8.61 -5.64
CA THR A 179 -13.19 9.13 -4.95
C THR A 179 -13.60 10.07 -3.81
N ARG A 180 -14.53 11.01 -4.05
CA ARG A 180 -15.05 11.89 -2.99
C ARG A 180 -15.74 11.10 -1.87
N ALA A 181 -16.53 10.08 -2.22
CA ALA A 181 -17.17 9.23 -1.22
C ALA A 181 -16.15 8.45 -0.37
N ILE A 182 -15.10 7.90 -1.01
CA ILE A 182 -14.01 7.20 -0.31
C ILE A 182 -13.26 8.17 0.61
N THR A 183 -12.92 9.36 0.14
CA THR A 183 -12.25 10.38 0.96
C THR A 183 -13.11 10.80 2.14
N GLY A 184 -14.41 11.06 1.93
CA GLY A 184 -15.33 11.39 3.02
C GLY A 184 -15.49 10.26 4.04
N LEU A 185 -15.54 9.00 3.58
CA LEU A 185 -15.53 7.84 4.48
C LEU A 185 -14.22 7.74 5.27
N GLN A 186 -13.07 7.98 4.63
CA GLN A 186 -11.77 7.97 5.30
C GLN A 186 -11.65 9.07 6.35
N GLU A 187 -12.14 10.28 6.07
CA GLU A 187 -12.20 11.39 7.04
C GLU A 187 -13.10 11.03 8.22
N SER A 188 -14.29 10.49 7.96
CA SER A 188 -15.19 10.04 9.04
C SER A 188 -14.60 8.90 9.87
N LEU A 189 -13.82 8.01 9.25
CA LEU A 189 -13.12 6.94 9.95
C LEU A 189 -11.99 7.51 10.82
N GLN A 190 -11.26 8.53 10.34
CA GLN A 190 -10.18 9.18 11.09
C GLN A 190 -10.64 9.85 12.39
N GLU A 191 -11.89 10.31 12.47
CA GLU A 191 -12.44 10.84 13.72
C GLU A 191 -12.69 9.75 14.77
N VAL A 192 -12.92 8.51 14.34
CA VAL A 192 -13.21 7.37 15.23
C VAL A 192 -11.96 6.57 15.58
N ILE A 193 -10.87 6.76 14.82
CA ILE A 193 -9.60 6.09 15.07
C ILE A 193 -9.01 6.61 16.40
N PRO A 194 -8.76 5.72 17.38
CA PRO A 194 -8.07 6.10 18.59
C PRO A 194 -6.71 6.73 18.23
N LYS A 195 -6.26 7.76 18.93
CA LYS A 195 -4.95 8.42 18.69
C LYS A 195 -3.93 8.09 19.75
N SER A 196 -4.40 7.64 20.91
CA SER A 196 -3.57 7.34 22.07
C SER A 196 -3.82 5.92 22.57
N PHE A 197 -2.87 5.39 23.36
CA PHE A 197 -3.05 4.11 24.03
C PHE A 197 -4.29 4.09 24.94
N ALA A 198 -4.59 5.21 25.61
CA ALA A 198 -5.79 5.34 26.44
C ALA A 198 -7.09 5.22 25.64
N GLU A 199 -7.15 5.83 24.45
CA GLU A 199 -8.30 5.69 23.55
C GLU A 199 -8.42 4.26 23.00
N ILE A 200 -7.31 3.53 22.78
CA ILE A 200 -7.35 2.10 22.43
C ILE A 200 -8.01 1.29 23.56
N LEU A 201 -7.61 1.54 24.81
CA LEU A 201 -8.24 0.85 25.96
C LEU A 201 -9.73 1.18 26.05
N GLY A 202 -10.12 2.44 25.81
CA GLY A 202 -11.53 2.85 25.77
C GLY A 202 -12.31 2.16 24.65
N TYR A 203 -11.75 2.13 23.44
CA TYR A 203 -12.33 1.43 22.29
C TYR A 203 -12.52 -0.07 22.59
N MET A 204 -11.50 -0.73 23.11
CA MET A 204 -11.57 -2.15 23.48
C MET A 204 -12.60 -2.41 24.58
N SER A 205 -12.68 -1.54 25.59
CA SER A 205 -13.66 -1.64 26.69
C SER A 205 -15.10 -1.46 26.23
N SER A 206 -15.32 -0.70 25.16
CA SER A 206 -16.64 -0.42 24.59
C SER A 206 -17.19 -1.55 23.72
N ARG A 207 -16.38 -2.55 23.40
CA ARG A 207 -16.80 -3.70 22.60
C ARG A 207 -17.85 -4.52 23.33
N GLU A 208 -18.69 -5.18 22.55
CA GLU A 208 -19.72 -6.08 23.08
C GLU A 208 -19.08 -7.14 23.98
N LYS A 209 -19.55 -7.16 25.24
CA LYS A 209 -19.09 -8.13 26.24
C LYS A 209 -19.91 -9.40 26.08
N ILE A 210 -19.24 -10.53 26.05
CA ILE A 210 -19.92 -11.82 26.18
C ILE A 210 -20.44 -11.89 27.61
N ASN A 211 -21.72 -12.23 27.80
CA ASN A 211 -22.32 -12.45 29.12
C ASN A 211 -21.74 -13.72 29.77
N LEU A 212 -20.48 -13.65 30.19
CA LEU A 212 -19.83 -14.67 30.99
C LEU A 212 -20.01 -14.33 32.47
N PRO A 213 -20.15 -15.35 33.35
CA PRO A 213 -20.13 -15.09 34.78
C PRO A 213 -18.83 -14.35 35.12
N GLN A 214 -18.93 -13.27 35.91
CA GLN A 214 -17.78 -12.49 36.36
C GLN A 214 -16.71 -13.46 36.87
N THR A 215 -15.60 -13.52 36.13
CA THR A 215 -14.48 -14.36 36.52
C THR A 215 -13.96 -13.86 37.85
N GLN A 216 -13.95 -14.77 38.82
CA GLN A 216 -13.34 -14.57 40.13
C GLN A 216 -11.89 -14.12 39.96
N HIS A 217 -11.33 -13.50 41.01
CA HIS A 217 -9.92 -13.11 41.07
C HIS A 217 -9.01 -14.21 40.49
N LEU A 218 -8.28 -13.89 39.42
CA LEU A 218 -7.36 -14.82 38.79
C LEU A 218 -6.25 -15.20 39.78
N LEU A 219 -6.14 -16.48 40.07
CA LEU A 219 -5.11 -17.03 40.95
C LEU A 219 -3.84 -17.33 40.13
N PRO A 220 -2.66 -17.20 40.74
CA PRO A 220 -1.41 -17.53 40.09
C PRO A 220 -1.33 -19.02 39.78
N ILE A 221 -0.75 -19.36 38.63
CA ILE A 221 -0.51 -20.75 38.18
C ILE A 221 0.97 -21.16 38.29
N ALA A 222 1.87 -20.17 38.37
CA ALA A 222 3.29 -20.37 38.58
C ALA A 222 3.93 -19.13 39.19
N ARG A 223 5.09 -19.29 39.84
CA ARG A 223 5.94 -18.15 40.21
C ARG A 223 6.74 -17.73 38.98
N TYR A 224 6.76 -16.44 38.69
CA TYR A 224 7.57 -15.91 37.63
C TYR A 224 9.06 -16.08 37.96
N ARG A 225 9.81 -16.56 36.98
CA ARG A 225 11.28 -16.56 36.99
C ARG A 225 11.75 -16.17 35.60
N ARG A 226 12.92 -15.54 35.50
CA ARG A 226 13.48 -15.13 34.20
C ARG A 226 13.72 -16.32 33.25
N ASP A 227 13.93 -17.50 33.82
CA ASP A 227 14.15 -18.78 33.12
C ASP A 227 12.86 -19.63 33.00
N PHE A 228 11.69 -19.06 33.30
CA PHE A 228 10.43 -19.80 33.21
C PHE A 228 10.02 -20.05 31.76
N ASP A 229 10.18 -21.29 31.29
CA ASP A 229 9.64 -21.75 30.00
C ASP A 229 8.23 -22.29 30.17
N LEU A 230 7.23 -21.49 29.77
CA LEU A 230 5.83 -21.87 29.87
C LEU A 230 5.45 -23.00 28.90
N ARG A 231 6.14 -23.15 27.76
CA ARG A 231 5.87 -24.28 26.85
C ARG A 231 6.35 -25.58 27.47
N GLU A 232 7.53 -25.58 28.10
CA GLU A 232 8.02 -26.73 28.84
C GLU A 232 7.10 -27.06 30.03
N PHE A 233 6.72 -26.04 30.81
CA PHE A 233 5.74 -26.18 31.88
C PHE A 233 4.44 -26.85 31.40
N LEU A 234 3.80 -26.32 30.35
CA LEU A 234 2.55 -26.89 29.81
C LEU A 234 2.72 -28.31 29.27
N LYS A 235 3.86 -28.63 28.64
CA LYS A 235 4.15 -29.97 28.10
C LYS A 235 4.30 -31.02 29.21
N VAL A 236 5.11 -30.72 30.22
CA VAL A 236 5.39 -31.65 31.33
C VAL A 236 4.14 -31.84 32.18
N ASP A 237 3.35 -30.78 32.35
CA ASP A 237 2.39 -30.71 33.45
C ASP A 237 0.94 -30.94 33.04
N CYS A 238 0.56 -30.53 31.84
CA CYS A 238 -0.83 -30.65 31.40
C CYS A 238 -1.08 -31.91 30.55
N GLY A 239 -0.03 -32.54 30.00
CA GLY A 239 -0.19 -33.61 29.01
C GLY A 239 -1.00 -33.15 27.79
N MET A 240 -1.02 -31.84 27.53
CA MET A 240 -1.80 -31.22 26.45
C MET A 240 -0.86 -30.44 25.51
N PRO A 241 -0.16 -31.14 24.60
CA PRO A 241 0.68 -30.49 23.60
C PRO A 241 -0.08 -29.45 22.78
N SER A 242 -1.38 -29.68 22.54
CA SER A 242 -2.28 -28.78 21.82
C SER A 242 -2.43 -27.41 22.50
N VAL A 243 -2.55 -27.38 23.83
CA VAL A 243 -2.63 -26.14 24.60
C VAL A 243 -1.36 -25.33 24.41
N ALA A 244 -0.18 -25.98 24.47
CA ALA A 244 1.10 -25.30 24.32
C ALA A 244 1.31 -24.69 22.91
N SER A 245 0.78 -25.31 21.85
CA SER A 245 0.82 -24.75 20.50
C SER A 245 -0.13 -23.57 20.30
N GLU A 246 -1.24 -23.56 21.03
CA GLU A 246 -2.29 -22.52 20.96
C GLU A 246 -2.15 -21.50 22.09
N SER A 247 -0.97 -21.37 22.70
CA SER A 247 -0.74 -20.43 23.80
C SER A 247 -0.15 -19.11 23.33
N LEU A 248 -0.71 -18.01 23.84
CA LEU A 248 -0.21 -16.65 23.66
C LEU A 248 0.36 -16.13 24.97
N PHE A 249 1.65 -15.75 24.93
CA PHE A 249 2.41 -15.29 26.09
C PHE A 249 2.70 -13.80 26.02
N ALA A 250 2.19 -13.05 26.99
CA ALA A 250 2.23 -11.60 26.98
C ALA A 250 3.13 -11.00 28.07
N TRP A 251 4.40 -11.43 28.11
CA TRP A 251 5.28 -11.07 29.22
C TRP A 251 5.54 -9.57 29.36
N GLY A 252 5.15 -9.00 30.51
CA GLY A 252 5.30 -7.58 30.85
C GLY A 252 4.77 -6.61 29.78
N ARG A 253 3.89 -7.05 28.89
CA ARG A 253 3.43 -6.29 27.71
C ARG A 253 1.91 -6.34 27.56
N PHE A 254 1.23 -6.59 28.65
CA PHE A 254 -0.19 -6.82 28.69
C PHE A 254 -0.87 -5.81 29.61
N ALA A 255 -2.01 -5.30 29.18
CA ALA A 255 -2.88 -4.49 30.00
C ALA A 255 -4.34 -4.90 29.81
N TRP A 256 -5.05 -4.96 30.93
CA TRP A 256 -6.50 -5.06 30.92
C TRP A 256 -7.12 -3.73 30.47
N CYS A 257 -8.19 -3.82 29.68
CA CYS A 257 -8.96 -2.64 29.28
C CYS A 257 -10.03 -2.31 30.32
N SER A 258 -10.54 -3.32 31.01
CA SER A 258 -11.59 -3.24 32.02
C SER A 258 -11.34 -4.18 33.20
N ASP A 259 -11.91 -3.85 34.36
CA ASP A 259 -11.76 -4.63 35.60
C ASP A 259 -12.41 -6.03 35.54
N ASP A 260 -13.31 -6.25 34.57
CA ASP A 260 -13.97 -7.53 34.35
C ASP A 260 -13.12 -8.53 33.56
N HIS A 261 -11.92 -8.14 33.13
CA HIS A 261 -10.99 -8.97 32.37
C HIS A 261 -11.55 -9.53 31.03
N HIS A 262 -12.63 -8.98 30.48
CA HIS A 262 -13.19 -9.48 29.22
C HIS A 262 -12.38 -9.05 28.00
N THR A 263 -11.67 -7.94 28.11
CA THR A 263 -10.87 -7.39 27.02
C THR A 263 -9.51 -6.94 27.54
N GLY A 264 -8.49 -7.15 26.71
CA GLY A 264 -7.12 -6.78 27.01
C GLY A 264 -6.38 -6.32 25.76
N VAL A 265 -5.20 -5.76 25.97
CA VAL A 265 -4.30 -5.34 24.89
C VAL A 265 -2.92 -5.89 25.17
N ILE A 266 -2.33 -6.53 24.15
CA ILE A 266 -0.90 -6.85 24.13
C ILE A 266 -0.20 -5.81 23.25
N ILE A 267 0.94 -5.32 23.71
CA ILE A 267 1.80 -4.45 22.91
C ILE A 267 3.01 -5.21 22.37
N GLY A 268 3.40 -4.88 21.15
CA GLY A 268 4.55 -5.46 20.47
C GLY A 268 5.35 -4.39 19.76
N PRO A 269 6.60 -4.69 19.38
CA PRO A 269 7.45 -3.72 18.70
C PRO A 269 6.97 -3.50 17.26
N MET A 270 6.79 -2.24 16.83
CA MET A 270 6.55 -1.94 15.42
C MET A 270 7.80 -2.09 14.56
N TYR A 271 8.97 -2.02 15.18
CA TYR A 271 10.26 -2.03 14.50
C TYR A 271 11.14 -3.12 15.08
N SER A 272 11.85 -3.83 14.23
CA SER A 272 12.91 -4.75 14.61
C SER A 272 14.25 -4.22 14.15
N TYR A 273 15.28 -4.39 14.98
CA TYR A 273 16.63 -4.02 14.61
C TYR A 273 17.39 -5.25 14.12
N ASP A 274 17.75 -5.26 12.85
CA ASP A 274 18.63 -6.26 12.28
C ASP A 274 20.07 -5.94 12.70
N LEU A 275 20.62 -6.72 13.64
CA LEU A 275 22.00 -6.53 14.11
C LEU A 275 23.04 -6.70 13.00
N VAL A 276 22.80 -7.61 12.04
CA VAL A 276 23.75 -7.93 10.98
C VAL A 276 23.81 -6.76 10.00
N LYS A 277 22.64 -6.27 9.58
CA LYS A 277 22.52 -5.12 8.68
C LYS A 277 22.64 -3.78 9.39
N LYS A 278 22.65 -3.77 10.72
CA LYS A 278 22.64 -2.58 11.58
C LYS A 278 21.55 -1.59 11.19
N ARG A 279 20.35 -2.09 10.90
CA ARG A 279 19.25 -1.29 10.36
C ARG A 279 17.92 -1.66 11.02
N TRP A 280 17.13 -0.64 11.32
CA TRP A 280 15.73 -0.80 11.72
C TRP A 280 14.87 -1.15 10.50
N SER A 281 13.95 -2.08 10.67
CA SER A 281 12.89 -2.37 9.70
C SER A 281 11.56 -2.43 10.39
N GLN A 282 10.51 -1.95 9.73
CA GLN A 282 9.15 -2.13 10.22
C GLN A 282 8.81 -3.62 10.27
N ARG A 283 8.19 -4.05 11.36
CA ARG A 283 7.74 -5.40 11.62
C ARG A 283 6.22 -5.41 11.76
N LYS A 284 5.62 -6.55 11.42
CA LYS A 284 4.22 -6.85 11.70
C LYS A 284 4.16 -7.99 12.70
N CYS A 285 4.35 -7.66 13.97
CA CYS A 285 4.61 -8.68 14.99
C CYS A 285 3.38 -9.53 15.33
N PHE A 286 2.19 -9.04 14.98
CA PHE A 286 0.92 -9.69 15.28
C PHE A 286 0.11 -10.11 14.03
N GLU A 287 0.59 -9.88 12.81
CA GLU A 287 -0.18 -10.14 11.59
C GLU A 287 -0.63 -11.61 11.49
N GLU A 288 0.22 -12.54 11.91
CA GLU A 288 -0.08 -13.98 11.94
C GLU A 288 -1.13 -14.35 13.00
N LEU A 289 -1.37 -13.50 14.00
CA LEU A 289 -2.28 -13.79 15.11
C LEU A 289 -3.70 -13.29 14.85
N TYR A 290 -3.91 -12.37 13.92
CA TYR A 290 -5.21 -11.71 13.74
C TYR A 290 -6.34 -12.71 13.41
N GLY A 291 -7.44 -12.60 14.15
CA GLY A 291 -8.62 -13.45 14.03
C GLY A 291 -8.48 -14.84 14.65
N GLN A 292 -7.28 -15.22 15.12
CA GLN A 292 -7.06 -16.52 15.76
C GLN A 292 -7.39 -16.45 17.25
N THR A 293 -7.69 -17.63 17.84
CA THR A 293 -8.00 -17.75 19.27
C THR A 293 -6.87 -18.48 19.98
N TYR A 294 -6.46 -17.96 21.14
CA TYR A 294 -5.34 -18.48 21.91
C TYR A 294 -5.67 -18.61 23.39
N GLN A 295 -4.99 -19.54 24.05
CA GLN A 295 -4.88 -19.65 25.50
C GLN A 295 -3.99 -18.51 26.00
N LEU A 296 -4.56 -17.54 26.71
CA LEU A 296 -3.85 -16.35 27.15
C LEU A 296 -3.17 -16.59 28.50
N PHE A 297 -1.87 -16.33 28.53
CA PHE A 297 -1.07 -16.30 29.75
C PHE A 297 -0.28 -14.99 29.83
N PHE A 298 -0.20 -14.44 31.03
CA PHE A 298 0.47 -13.18 31.32
C PHE A 298 1.16 -13.23 32.68
N ASP A 299 2.02 -12.25 32.95
CA ASP A 299 2.68 -12.09 34.25
C ASP A 299 2.45 -10.69 34.83
N ASP A 300 2.55 -10.58 36.16
CA ASP A 300 2.55 -9.31 36.90
C ASP A 300 3.95 -8.94 37.43
N GLY A 301 5.00 -9.60 36.92
CA GLY A 301 6.38 -9.52 37.39
C GLY A 301 6.73 -10.49 38.55
N SER A 302 5.74 -11.05 39.25
CA SER A 302 5.95 -11.97 40.38
C SER A 302 5.38 -13.36 40.12
N PHE A 303 4.24 -13.42 39.43
CA PHE A 303 3.52 -14.65 39.14
C PHE A 303 3.09 -14.69 37.68
N VAL A 304 2.80 -15.90 37.22
CA VAL A 304 2.19 -16.16 35.92
C VAL A 304 0.74 -16.56 36.16
N TYR A 305 -0.15 -16.04 35.32
CA TYR A 305 -1.59 -16.26 35.37
C TYR A 305 -2.08 -16.84 34.04
N TYR A 306 -3.20 -17.55 34.11
CA TYR A 306 -3.96 -17.99 32.93
C TYR A 306 -5.30 -17.25 32.93
N ALA A 307 -5.62 -16.61 31.81
CA ALA A 307 -6.76 -15.70 31.68
C ALA A 307 -7.97 -16.31 30.99
N GLY A 308 -7.83 -17.49 30.37
CA GLY A 308 -8.84 -18.08 29.49
C GLY A 308 -8.43 -18.06 28.01
N ARG A 309 -9.42 -18.26 27.12
CA ARG A 309 -9.25 -18.23 25.66
C ARG A 309 -9.70 -16.90 25.08
N TYR A 310 -8.85 -16.28 24.28
CA TYR A 310 -9.09 -14.96 23.70
C TYR A 310 -8.92 -14.99 22.19
N THR A 311 -9.81 -14.30 21.49
CA THR A 311 -9.63 -13.98 20.07
C THR A 311 -8.74 -12.74 19.94
N ALA A 312 -7.71 -12.86 19.10
CA ALA A 312 -6.79 -11.79 18.78
C ALA A 312 -7.37 -10.87 17.69
N LEU A 313 -7.50 -9.59 18.02
CA LEU A 313 -8.10 -8.55 17.18
C LEU A 313 -6.99 -7.65 16.63
N GLY A 314 -6.92 -7.53 15.30
CA GLY A 314 -5.97 -6.66 14.63
C GLY A 314 -6.33 -5.19 14.79
N LEU A 315 -5.55 -4.45 15.59
CA LEU A 315 -5.72 -3.00 15.78
C LEU A 315 -4.83 -2.16 14.85
N ARG A 316 -3.91 -2.79 14.11
CA ARG A 316 -3.01 -2.09 13.18
C ARG A 316 -3.73 -1.27 12.11
N PRO A 317 -4.86 -1.69 11.50
CA PRO A 317 -5.58 -0.84 10.55
C PRO A 317 -6.08 0.47 11.16
N LEU A 318 -6.34 0.48 12.48
CA LEU A 318 -6.69 1.70 13.21
C LEU A 318 -5.43 2.55 13.46
N HIS A 319 -4.26 1.92 13.67
CA HIS A 319 -3.02 2.62 14.00
C HIS A 319 -1.85 2.19 13.11
N ALA A 320 -1.90 2.57 11.84
CA ALA A 320 -0.85 2.15 10.89
C ALA A 320 0.56 2.64 11.28
N GLY A 321 0.64 3.78 11.97
CA GLY A 321 1.88 4.37 12.51
C GLY A 321 2.22 3.96 13.94
N GLY A 322 1.40 3.12 14.58
CA GLY A 322 1.54 2.72 15.98
C GLY A 322 1.14 3.79 16.98
N VAL A 323 1.36 3.46 18.24
CA VAL A 323 1.10 4.34 19.39
C VAL A 323 2.31 4.45 20.29
N ASP A 324 2.35 5.50 21.10
CA ASP A 324 3.35 5.63 22.16
C ASP A 324 3.16 4.60 23.26
N LEU A 325 4.27 4.17 23.86
CA LEU A 325 4.24 3.29 25.02
C LEU A 325 3.56 4.02 26.19
N PRO A 326 2.59 3.42 26.90
CA PRO A 326 2.05 4.03 28.11
C PRO A 326 3.14 4.13 29.19
N ALA A 327 3.14 5.24 29.93
CA ALA A 327 4.14 5.53 30.95
C ALA A 327 4.15 4.55 32.15
N LYS A 328 3.11 3.71 32.31
CA LYS A 328 2.94 2.80 33.45
C LYS A 328 2.46 1.43 32.99
N GLY A 329 2.88 0.39 33.73
CA GLY A 329 2.34 -0.97 33.65
C GLY A 329 2.93 -1.85 32.54
N MET A 330 3.71 -1.28 31.62
CA MET A 330 4.33 -2.01 30.51
C MET A 330 5.86 -1.97 30.63
N SER A 331 6.51 -3.09 30.33
CA SER A 331 7.96 -3.24 30.33
C SER A 331 8.55 -2.80 28.99
N SER A 332 9.11 -1.58 28.94
CA SER A 332 9.91 -1.11 27.81
C SER A 332 11.08 -2.04 27.50
N ARG A 333 11.67 -2.66 28.55
CA ARG A 333 12.73 -3.68 28.41
C ARG A 333 12.25 -4.92 27.65
N ALA A 334 11.06 -5.44 27.95
CA ALA A 334 10.52 -6.60 27.24
C ALA A 334 10.29 -6.30 25.74
N LEU A 335 9.88 -5.07 25.41
CA LEU A 335 9.76 -4.62 24.02
C LEU A 335 11.12 -4.46 23.34
N ALA A 336 12.10 -3.91 24.04
CA ALA A 336 13.46 -3.80 23.54
C ALA A 336 14.03 -5.18 23.21
N GLU A 337 13.88 -6.15 24.11
CA GLU A 337 14.32 -7.53 23.88
C GLU A 337 13.65 -8.14 22.63
N LEU A 338 12.35 -7.93 22.43
CA LEU A 338 11.63 -8.41 21.23
C LEU A 338 12.04 -7.68 19.94
N SER A 339 12.37 -6.40 20.04
CA SER A 339 12.85 -5.59 18.91
C SER A 339 14.21 -6.09 18.42
N LEU A 340 15.01 -6.63 19.35
CA LEU A 340 16.33 -7.20 19.08
C LEU A 340 16.26 -8.68 18.69
N SER A 341 15.20 -9.40 19.08
CA SER A 341 15.10 -10.87 18.95
C SER A 341 14.72 -11.40 17.55
N SER A 342 14.81 -10.61 16.47
CA SER A 342 14.61 -11.17 15.12
C SER A 342 15.62 -12.31 14.86
N ASP A 343 15.18 -13.39 14.20
CA ASP A 343 15.80 -14.72 13.96
C ASP A 343 17.34 -14.87 13.89
N GLY A 344 18.11 -13.80 13.75
CA GLY A 344 19.57 -13.79 13.78
C GLY A 344 20.23 -13.95 15.16
N PHE A 345 19.49 -13.84 16.28
CA PHE A 345 20.11 -13.83 17.63
C PHE A 345 20.33 -15.19 18.28
N LYS A 346 19.83 -16.31 17.72
CA LYS A 346 20.10 -17.66 18.25
C LYS A 346 21.59 -18.10 18.13
N ARG A 347 22.49 -17.21 17.71
CA ARG A 347 23.87 -17.56 17.29
C ARG A 347 25.01 -16.74 17.90
N ILE A 348 24.76 -15.83 18.85
CA ILE A 348 25.83 -15.02 19.44
C ILE A 348 25.96 -15.32 20.93
N ASP A 349 26.89 -16.21 21.28
CA ASP A 349 27.19 -16.72 22.65
C ASP A 349 27.76 -15.67 23.62
N ASN A 350 27.52 -14.37 23.40
CA ASN A 350 28.05 -13.30 24.25
C ASN A 350 26.91 -12.53 24.92
N GLU A 351 26.64 -12.84 26.19
CA GLU A 351 25.56 -12.23 26.99
C GLU A 351 25.80 -10.75 27.38
N ARG A 352 27.06 -10.29 27.38
CA ARG A 352 27.42 -8.95 27.94
C ARG A 352 27.02 -7.74 27.09
N PRO A 353 27.15 -7.72 25.74
CA PRO A 353 26.68 -6.59 24.93
C PRO A 353 25.16 -6.44 24.91
N ARG A 354 24.43 -7.49 25.32
CA ARG A 354 22.97 -7.56 25.23
C ARG A 354 22.29 -6.58 26.17
N ASN A 355 22.78 -6.43 27.40
CA ASN A 355 22.12 -5.60 28.40
C ASN A 355 22.21 -4.11 28.07
N MET A 356 23.38 -3.61 27.68
CA MET A 356 23.58 -2.18 27.40
C MET A 356 22.73 -1.71 26.21
N PHE A 357 22.68 -2.51 25.13
CA PHE A 357 21.89 -2.15 23.96
C PHE A 357 20.38 -2.32 24.18
N THR A 358 19.98 -3.20 25.10
CA THR A 358 18.56 -3.35 25.47
C THR A 358 18.06 -2.13 26.24
N ASP A 359 18.88 -1.59 27.14
CA ASP A 359 18.55 -0.39 27.91
C ASP A 359 18.42 0.82 26.98
N ASP A 360 19.38 1.03 26.07
CA ASP A 360 19.31 2.11 25.06
C ASP A 360 18.03 2.02 24.21
N VAL A 361 17.63 0.81 23.79
CA VAL A 361 16.40 0.62 23.00
C VAL A 361 15.14 0.79 23.85
N ALA A 362 15.18 0.42 25.13
CA ALA A 362 14.07 0.62 26.05
C ALA A 362 13.81 2.13 26.26
N ASP A 363 14.86 2.93 26.37
CA ASP A 363 14.77 4.39 26.47
C ASP A 363 14.14 5.00 25.21
N LEU A 364 14.46 4.50 24.00
CA LEU A 364 13.79 4.95 22.78
C LEU A 364 12.27 4.72 22.76
N TYR A 365 11.77 3.68 23.45
CA TYR A 365 10.34 3.47 23.63
C TYR A 365 9.74 4.45 24.65
N LEU A 366 10.45 4.72 25.75
CA LEU A 366 10.02 5.66 26.79
C LEU A 366 9.98 7.10 26.26
N ASP A 367 10.92 7.46 25.38
CA ASP A 367 11.00 8.76 24.70
C ASP A 367 9.97 8.91 23.57
N GLY A 368 9.19 7.86 23.25
CA GLY A 368 8.21 7.86 22.16
C GLY A 368 8.81 7.90 20.75
N ILE A 369 10.12 7.67 20.63
CA ILE A 369 10.84 7.59 19.35
C ILE A 369 10.46 6.30 18.63
N LEU A 370 10.43 5.17 19.36
CA LEU A 370 9.91 3.91 18.86
C LEU A 370 8.44 3.75 19.26
N LYS A 371 7.60 3.45 18.27
CA LYS A 371 6.17 3.20 18.46
C LYS A 371 5.89 1.71 18.69
N VAL A 372 4.80 1.42 19.37
CA VAL A 372 4.32 0.05 19.61
C VAL A 372 3.12 -0.28 18.71
N GLU A 373 3.06 -1.55 18.32
CA GLU A 373 1.89 -2.16 17.71
C GLU A 373 0.99 -2.70 18.83
N CYS A 374 -0.33 -2.57 18.69
CA CYS A 374 -1.28 -3.12 19.65
C CYS A 374 -2.04 -4.30 19.03
N LEU A 375 -2.24 -5.34 19.84
CA LEU A 375 -3.13 -6.45 19.57
C LEU A 375 -4.25 -6.42 20.59
N GLY A 376 -5.48 -6.26 20.13
CA GLY A 376 -6.64 -6.38 21.00
C GLY A 376 -6.92 -7.84 21.32
N LEU A 377 -7.43 -8.12 22.50
CA LEU A 377 -7.85 -9.44 22.94
C LEU A 377 -9.28 -9.35 23.45
N GLN A 378 -10.12 -10.28 23.00
CA GLN A 378 -11.50 -10.42 23.46
C GLN A 378 -11.73 -11.83 23.98
N LEU A 379 -12.20 -11.95 25.22
CA LEU A 379 -12.48 -13.22 25.88
C LEU A 379 -13.55 -13.99 25.09
N VAL A 380 -13.28 -15.27 24.85
CA VAL A 380 -14.19 -16.23 24.20
C VAL A 380 -14.77 -17.16 25.26
N ASP A 381 -13.91 -17.75 26.07
CA ASP A 381 -14.26 -18.63 27.18
C ASP A 381 -13.23 -18.52 28.32
N SER A 382 -13.66 -18.74 29.55
CA SER A 382 -12.79 -18.67 30.74
C SER A 382 -11.82 -19.85 30.84
N GLY A 383 -12.05 -20.93 30.08
CA GLY A 383 -11.29 -22.18 30.17
C GLY A 383 -11.19 -22.74 31.59
N GLU A 384 -12.30 -22.73 32.33
CA GLU A 384 -12.37 -23.07 33.76
C GLU A 384 -11.72 -24.41 34.12
N GLU A 385 -11.83 -25.43 33.26
CA GLU A 385 -11.18 -26.74 33.46
C GLU A 385 -9.65 -26.64 33.47
N LEU A 386 -9.08 -25.94 32.48
CA LEU A 386 -7.63 -25.73 32.39
C LEU A 386 -7.16 -24.84 33.53
N TYR A 387 -7.90 -23.78 33.83
CA TYR A 387 -7.61 -22.88 34.95
C TYR A 387 -7.55 -23.65 36.28
N SER A 388 -8.60 -24.39 36.62
CA SER A 388 -8.71 -25.13 37.88
C SER A 388 -7.59 -26.15 38.05
N ARG A 389 -7.19 -26.80 36.95
CA ARG A 389 -6.09 -27.75 36.95
C ARG A 389 -4.74 -27.07 37.20
N LEU A 390 -4.50 -25.91 36.58
CA LEU A 390 -3.26 -25.16 36.72
C LEU A 390 -3.13 -24.51 38.10
N SER A 391 -4.18 -23.87 38.60
CA SER A 391 -4.20 -23.20 39.91
C SER A 391 -4.10 -24.21 41.05
N GLY A 392 -4.92 -25.28 41.05
CA GLY A 392 -4.89 -26.30 42.11
C GLY A 392 -3.53 -27.01 42.22
N ARG A 393 -2.81 -27.13 41.10
CA ARG A 393 -1.43 -27.61 41.10
C ARG A 393 -0.47 -26.63 41.76
N PHE A 394 -0.59 -25.34 41.45
CA PHE A 394 0.26 -24.31 42.04
C PHE A 394 0.11 -24.25 43.56
N GLU A 395 -1.13 -24.32 44.06
CA GLU A 395 -1.45 -24.42 45.48
C GLU A 395 -0.80 -25.65 46.11
N SER A 396 -1.00 -26.84 45.51
CA SER A 396 -0.39 -28.09 45.98
C SER A 396 1.15 -28.04 46.08
N LEU A 397 1.81 -27.30 45.19
CA LEU A 397 3.27 -27.11 45.22
C LEU A 397 3.71 -26.11 46.28
N ASN A 398 2.90 -25.10 46.60
CA ASN A 398 3.20 -24.16 47.69
C ASN A 398 3.01 -24.84 49.05
N ASP A 399 1.94 -25.62 49.25
CA ASP A 399 1.68 -26.34 50.51
C ASP A 399 2.83 -27.29 50.88
N ARG A 400 3.37 -28.01 49.89
CA ARG A 400 4.54 -28.90 50.10
C ARG A 400 5.78 -28.13 50.55
N LYS A 401 6.00 -26.92 50.04
CA LYS A 401 7.15 -26.09 50.44
C LYS A 401 6.98 -25.56 51.86
N GLU A 402 5.76 -25.22 52.25
CA GLU A 402 5.46 -24.77 53.62
C GLU A 402 5.60 -25.91 54.64
N GLN A 403 5.17 -27.13 54.30
CA GLN A 403 5.39 -28.30 55.15
C GLN A 403 6.88 -28.66 55.29
N GLN A 404 7.66 -28.52 54.21
CA GLN A 404 9.11 -28.75 54.24
C GLN A 404 9.88 -27.65 54.99
N SER A 405 9.43 -26.40 54.93
CA SER A 405 10.07 -25.29 55.66
C SER A 405 9.67 -25.27 57.14
N GLY A 406 8.44 -25.66 57.48
CA GLY A 406 7.94 -25.76 58.85
C GLY A 406 8.46 -26.96 59.65
N SER A 407 9.05 -27.95 58.98
CA SER A 407 9.60 -29.16 59.62
C SER A 407 11.08 -29.06 59.99
N ARG A 408 11.71 -27.87 59.94
CA ARG A 408 13.01 -27.69 60.58
C ARG A 408 12.79 -27.76 62.10
N PRO A 409 13.27 -28.81 62.80
CA PRO A 409 13.16 -28.84 64.24
C PRO A 409 13.86 -27.60 64.76
N VAL A 410 13.14 -26.82 65.57
CA VAL A 410 13.75 -25.79 66.41
C VAL A 410 14.85 -26.52 67.17
N ARG A 411 16.10 -26.32 66.75
CA ARG A 411 17.25 -26.74 67.53
C ARG A 411 17.17 -25.89 68.79
N ASP A 412 16.66 -26.47 69.88
CA ASP A 412 16.76 -25.89 71.21
C ASP A 412 18.23 -25.56 71.47
N GLY A 413 18.54 -24.27 71.37
CA GLY A 413 19.84 -23.69 71.59
C GLY A 413 20.17 -23.67 73.07
N SER A 414 20.37 -24.84 73.68
CA SER A 414 21.04 -24.97 74.97
C SER A 414 22.54 -25.16 74.74
N TRP A 415 23.28 -24.13 74.29
CA TRP A 415 24.75 -24.18 74.23
C TRP A 415 25.41 -22.92 74.81
N CYS A 416 25.90 -23.11 76.04
CA CYS A 416 27.21 -22.69 76.56
C CYS A 416 27.52 -21.18 76.74
N HIS A 417 27.28 -20.69 77.96
CA HIS A 417 28.08 -19.64 78.58
C HIS A 417 29.49 -20.17 78.91
N SER A 418 30.47 -19.91 78.04
CA SER A 418 31.89 -20.08 78.40
C SER A 418 32.41 -18.78 79.03
N LYS A 419 32.69 -18.84 80.33
CA LYS A 419 33.31 -17.78 81.13
C LYS A 419 34.74 -17.50 80.64
N ARG A 420 35.00 -16.25 80.26
CA ARG A 420 36.35 -15.73 80.00
C ARG A 420 36.94 -15.23 81.32
N GLN A 421 37.81 -16.03 81.95
CA GLN A 421 38.64 -15.57 83.06
C GLN A 421 39.80 -14.73 82.54
N ARG A 422 39.93 -13.50 83.08
CA ARG A 422 41.15 -12.69 83.04
C ARG A 422 42.06 -13.16 84.17
N LEU A 423 43.33 -13.37 83.88
CA LEU A 423 44.40 -13.40 84.88
C LEU A 423 45.34 -12.22 84.62
N SER A 424 45.61 -11.50 85.70
CA SER A 424 46.71 -10.56 85.94
C SER A 424 47.50 -11.10 87.12
#